data_AF-A0A1V5H700-F1
#
_entry.id   AF-A0A1V5H700-F1
#
_cell.length_a   1.000
_cell.length_b   1.000
_cell.length_c   1.000
_cell.angle_alpha   90.00
_cell.angle_beta   90.00
_cell.angle_gamma   90.00
#
_symmetry.space_group_name_H-M   'P 1'
#
loop_
_entity.id
_entity.type
_entity.pdbx_description
1 polymer ?
#
loop_
_entity_poly.entity_id
_entity_poly.type
_entity_poly.pdbx_seq_one_letter_code
_entity_poly.pdbx_strand_id
1 'polypeptide(L)'
;MSHSLRLVMLASLAVFAGTTIAVRAEVKAVFSEKGLASLAEEGTEWLADGVPAVLSVTTESRTRNDKGYDEEVFEAAPLDGVEPRFDAAKREALFAYPWGSIAVAYRPGADRLGLAVTVSNRGERPIVDFRLRLLRLRFPEPAAGWDKPSRHVVRSLDCVAAVPAVCGGRRVVACLDTLFPPLAVGYGSPENPERTIHAVELGAGVPAADPDAPRIPVLGLARVAPGEERTFEVSLRFAPADKPLAEIIGDLHAGFRKAFPPLNDWPDRRPIGMLMLHSGGRSERNPRGWFKKPELDIATPEGKAEFRTLLMDYAARAVASLKAFDAQGGIVWNIEGEENPHPITYIGDPRLLPILAPEMDAVADEFFKQFTDAGLKVGVTIRPTQVYFDEGKKAWSHGTGSHMPERNPLSEDYGALAVEGLPPWCFFPSAERLCRKIEYAKKRWGCTIFYIDTNGVYCPQGPKAAFEWMLLNGCVLRRVKERHPDVLLIPELNRDSLASHDTNWAYGAQYMELDLNGYGTPPGIRQLYPNAFSLVNIADGPIEEKRDVLVQAVRNGDILMARGWFADGRNAIVKSIYEEAAATPPAP
;
A
#
# COMPACT_ATOMS: atom_id res chain seq x y z
N MET A 1 -77.22 48.71 -12.88
CA MET A 1 -76.33 49.73 -13.47
C MET A 1 -74.94 49.43 -12.94
N SER A 2 -74.05 48.83 -13.73
CA SER A 2 -73.10 49.50 -14.65
C SER A 2 -71.69 49.18 -14.09
N HIS A 3 -70.97 48.24 -14.72
CA HIS A 3 -69.73 48.50 -15.49
C HIS A 3 -68.48 48.42 -14.57
N SER A 4 -67.37 47.72 -14.85
CA SER A 4 -66.80 47.21 -16.11
C SER A 4 -65.77 46.11 -15.87
N LEU A 5 -65.67 45.24 -16.88
CA LEU A 5 -64.62 44.26 -17.19
C LEU A 5 -63.18 44.80 -17.12
N ARG A 6 -62.23 43.93 -16.72
CA ARG A 6 -61.06 43.55 -17.55
C ARG A 6 -60.66 42.09 -17.24
N LEU A 7 -60.98 41.20 -18.17
CA LEU A 7 -60.60 39.80 -18.20
C LEU A 7 -59.24 39.71 -18.92
N VAL A 8 -58.20 39.23 -18.25
CA VAL A 8 -56.91 38.90 -18.87
C VAL A 8 -56.96 37.42 -19.26
N MET A 9 -56.90 37.14 -20.56
CA MET A 9 -56.74 35.78 -21.10
C MET A 9 -55.34 35.25 -20.75
N LEU A 10 -55.29 34.20 -19.93
CA LEU A 10 -54.10 33.36 -19.75
C LEU A 10 -54.15 32.22 -20.78
N ALA A 11 -53.30 32.32 -21.81
CA ALA A 11 -53.00 31.21 -22.69
C ALA A 11 -52.17 30.17 -21.91
N SER A 12 -52.75 29.01 -21.65
CA SER A 12 -52.07 27.88 -21.01
C SER A 12 -51.30 27.10 -22.07
N LEU A 13 -49.99 27.33 -22.18
CA LEU A 13 -49.08 26.46 -22.93
C LEU A 13 -48.79 25.23 -22.06
N ALA A 14 -49.43 24.10 -22.37
CA ALA A 14 -49.06 22.81 -21.81
C ALA A 14 -47.73 22.36 -22.43
N VAL A 15 -46.63 22.59 -21.72
CA VAL A 15 -45.35 21.94 -22.02
C VAL A 15 -45.48 20.48 -21.59
N PHE A 16 -45.67 19.59 -22.57
CA PHE A 16 -45.42 18.16 -22.37
C PHE A 16 -43.91 18.00 -22.10
N ALA A 17 -43.53 17.97 -20.82
CA ALA A 17 -42.25 17.43 -20.41
C ALA A 17 -42.30 15.93 -20.71
N GLY A 18 -41.83 15.57 -21.91
CA GLY A 18 -41.52 14.19 -22.23
C GLY A 18 -40.40 13.74 -21.30
N THR A 19 -40.77 13.10 -20.19
CA THR A 19 -39.85 12.19 -19.49
C THR A 19 -39.50 11.09 -20.48
N THR A 20 -38.44 11.29 -21.26
CA THR A 20 -37.68 10.19 -21.81
C THR A 20 -37.20 9.38 -20.62
N ILE A 21 -37.89 8.29 -20.34
CA ILE A 21 -37.34 7.20 -19.54
C ILE A 21 -36.09 6.79 -20.31
N ALA A 22 -34.92 7.25 -19.87
CA ALA A 22 -33.66 6.78 -20.41
C ALA A 22 -33.65 5.27 -20.13
N VAL A 23 -33.91 4.47 -21.17
CA VAL A 23 -33.78 3.03 -21.11
C VAL A 23 -32.32 2.80 -20.76
N ARG A 24 -32.07 2.38 -19.52
CA ARG A 24 -30.73 2.06 -19.06
C ARG A 24 -30.19 1.00 -20.01
N ALA A 25 -29.06 1.29 -20.64
CA ALA A 25 -28.38 0.32 -21.46
C ALA A 25 -28.11 -0.93 -20.65
N GLU A 26 -28.62 -2.05 -21.17
CA GLU A 26 -28.49 -3.35 -20.55
C GLU A 26 -27.39 -4.14 -21.27
N VAL A 27 -26.50 -4.73 -20.49
CA VAL A 27 -25.51 -5.69 -20.99
C VAL A 27 -26.24 -6.96 -21.39
N LYS A 28 -26.22 -7.29 -22.69
CA LYS A 28 -26.83 -8.49 -23.24
C LYS A 28 -25.77 -9.57 -23.44
N ALA A 29 -25.89 -10.65 -22.66
CA ALA A 29 -25.07 -11.85 -22.81
C ALA A 29 -25.89 -12.96 -23.46
N VAL A 30 -25.40 -13.50 -24.58
CA VAL A 30 -26.02 -14.64 -25.28
C VAL A 30 -25.10 -15.85 -25.15
N PHE A 31 -25.69 -17.02 -24.89
CA PHE A 31 -24.96 -18.27 -24.71
C PHE A 31 -25.31 -19.26 -25.83
N SER A 32 -24.32 -20.05 -26.22
CA SER A 32 -24.44 -21.18 -27.14
C SER A 32 -24.05 -22.47 -26.44
N GLU A 33 -24.12 -23.61 -27.15
CA GLU A 33 -23.62 -24.90 -26.66
C GLU A 33 -22.11 -24.88 -26.34
N LYS A 34 -21.36 -23.90 -26.85
CA LYS A 34 -19.92 -23.74 -26.60
C LYS A 34 -19.58 -22.70 -25.52
N GLY A 35 -20.58 -22.06 -24.92
CA GLY A 35 -20.39 -21.00 -23.92
C GLY A 35 -20.89 -19.63 -24.35
N LEU A 36 -20.34 -18.58 -23.74
CA LEU A 36 -20.67 -17.18 -24.04
C LEU A 36 -20.37 -16.89 -25.52
N ALA A 37 -21.39 -16.50 -26.28
CA ALA A 37 -21.33 -16.33 -27.72
C ALA A 37 -21.46 -14.88 -28.18
N SER A 38 -22.05 -14.00 -27.34
CA SER A 38 -22.11 -12.56 -27.57
C SER A 38 -22.17 -11.83 -26.23
N LEU A 39 -21.55 -10.67 -26.17
CA LEU A 39 -21.60 -9.74 -25.05
C LEU A 39 -21.73 -8.32 -25.61
N ALA A 40 -22.96 -7.81 -25.67
CA ALA A 40 -23.26 -6.54 -26.32
C ALA A 40 -23.87 -5.51 -25.36
N GLU A 41 -23.54 -4.23 -25.57
CA GLU A 41 -24.12 -3.09 -24.85
C GLU A 41 -24.29 -1.93 -25.83
N GLU A 42 -25.46 -1.28 -25.85
CA GLU A 42 -25.76 -0.12 -26.74
C GLU A 42 -25.43 -0.35 -28.23
N GLY A 43 -25.51 -1.59 -28.71
CA GLY A 43 -25.20 -1.95 -30.11
C GLY A 43 -23.70 -2.18 -30.38
N THR A 44 -22.83 -2.01 -29.40
CA THR A 44 -21.43 -2.45 -29.46
C THR A 44 -21.33 -3.92 -29.04
N GLU A 45 -20.77 -4.75 -29.92
CA GLU A 45 -20.37 -6.12 -29.59
C GLU A 45 -18.96 -6.12 -29.00
N TRP A 46 -18.84 -6.53 -27.75
CA TRP A 46 -17.58 -6.53 -27.01
C TRP A 46 -16.89 -7.88 -27.05
N LEU A 47 -17.56 -8.98 -27.40
CA LEU A 47 -16.95 -10.30 -27.35
C LEU A 47 -16.13 -10.60 -28.61
N ALA A 48 -14.85 -10.94 -28.43
CA ALA A 48 -14.06 -11.55 -29.50
C ALA A 48 -14.14 -13.08 -29.45
N ASP A 49 -14.08 -13.65 -28.24
CA ASP A 49 -14.12 -15.07 -27.94
C ASP A 49 -14.54 -15.27 -26.48
N GLY A 50 -15.59 -16.06 -26.24
CA GLY A 50 -16.11 -16.32 -24.90
C GLY A 50 -15.62 -17.62 -24.26
N VAL A 51 -14.64 -18.30 -24.86
CA VAL A 51 -14.11 -19.56 -24.32
C VAL A 51 -12.95 -19.30 -23.35
N PRO A 52 -13.11 -19.61 -22.05
CA PRO A 52 -12.01 -19.50 -21.09
C PRO A 52 -10.85 -20.45 -21.45
N ALA A 53 -9.68 -20.18 -20.90
CA ALA A 53 -8.56 -21.10 -20.98
C ALA A 53 -7.68 -21.02 -19.74
N VAL A 54 -7.11 -22.16 -19.38
CA VAL A 54 -6.07 -22.25 -18.35
C VAL A 54 -4.73 -22.03 -19.04
N LEU A 55 -4.00 -21.00 -18.62
CA LEU A 55 -2.74 -20.59 -19.24
C LEU A 55 -1.53 -21.20 -18.50
N SER A 56 -1.63 -21.32 -17.17
CA SER A 56 -0.63 -22.00 -16.35
C SER A 56 -1.24 -22.43 -15.02
N VAL A 57 -0.77 -23.56 -14.49
CA VAL A 57 -1.01 -24.00 -13.11
C VAL A 57 0.29 -24.55 -12.58
N THR A 58 0.66 -24.12 -11.37
CA THR A 58 1.87 -24.56 -10.69
C THR A 58 1.48 -25.24 -9.39
N THR A 59 2.01 -26.43 -9.17
CA THR A 59 1.87 -27.18 -7.92
C THR A 59 3.16 -27.14 -7.12
N GLU A 60 3.06 -27.27 -5.81
CA GLU A 60 4.20 -27.37 -4.90
C GLU A 60 4.26 -28.77 -4.30
N SER A 61 5.47 -29.33 -4.25
CA SER A 61 5.79 -30.41 -3.31
C SER A 61 6.82 -29.92 -2.30
N ARG A 62 6.87 -30.58 -1.15
CA ARG A 62 7.85 -30.27 -0.10
C ARG A 62 8.73 -31.46 0.15
N THR A 63 10.02 -31.24 0.14
CA THR A 63 11.03 -32.19 0.59
C THR A 63 11.74 -31.62 1.80
N ARG A 64 12.27 -32.47 2.68
CA ARG A 64 13.11 -31.99 3.78
C ARG A 64 14.56 -31.99 3.34
N ASN A 65 15.24 -30.85 3.47
CA ASN A 65 16.67 -30.78 3.19
C ASN A 65 17.52 -31.31 4.36
N ASP A 66 18.83 -31.45 4.15
CA ASP A 66 19.79 -31.96 5.15
C ASP A 66 19.85 -31.13 6.44
N LYS A 67 19.47 -29.85 6.37
CA LYS A 67 19.40 -28.94 7.54
C LYS A 67 18.05 -29.03 8.26
N GLY A 68 17.13 -29.75 7.67
CA GLY A 68 15.85 -30.06 8.24
C GLY A 68 14.71 -29.10 7.97
N TYR A 69 14.91 -28.20 7.02
CA TYR A 69 13.88 -27.27 6.54
C TYR A 69 13.12 -27.86 5.36
N ASP A 70 11.87 -27.42 5.21
CA ASP A 70 11.09 -27.62 4.00
C ASP A 70 11.79 -26.92 2.83
N GLU A 71 11.99 -27.67 1.76
CA GLU A 71 12.40 -27.21 0.45
C GLU A 71 11.19 -27.31 -0.47
N GLU A 72 10.75 -26.17 -1.00
CA GLU A 72 9.61 -26.08 -1.90
C GLU A 72 10.08 -26.36 -3.33
N VAL A 73 9.49 -27.38 -3.97
CA VAL A 73 9.73 -27.72 -5.37
C VAL A 73 8.47 -27.40 -6.17
N PHE A 74 8.62 -26.56 -7.20
CA PHE A 74 7.52 -26.10 -8.04
C PHE A 74 7.49 -26.83 -9.37
N GLU A 75 6.33 -27.36 -9.72
CA GLU A 75 6.12 -28.09 -10.97
C GLU A 75 4.89 -27.58 -11.72
N ALA A 76 5.05 -27.36 -13.03
CA ALA A 76 3.94 -27.03 -13.90
C ALA A 76 3.00 -28.23 -14.03
N ALA A 77 1.72 -28.01 -13.78
CA ALA A 77 0.71 -29.04 -13.91
C ALA A 77 0.30 -29.21 -15.40
N PRO A 78 -0.01 -30.44 -15.84
CA PRO A 78 -0.37 -30.71 -17.23
C PRO A 78 -1.67 -30.00 -17.63
N LEU A 79 -1.70 -29.45 -18.85
CA LEU A 79 -2.84 -28.71 -19.41
C LEU A 79 -3.44 -29.34 -20.69
N ASP A 80 -2.84 -30.41 -21.21
CA ASP A 80 -3.20 -31.00 -22.50
C ASP A 80 -4.51 -31.83 -22.45
N GLY A 81 -5.21 -31.91 -23.59
CA GLY A 81 -6.27 -32.89 -23.81
C GLY A 81 -7.65 -32.58 -23.21
N VAL A 82 -7.93 -31.32 -22.87
CA VAL A 82 -9.18 -30.92 -22.23
C VAL A 82 -10.12 -30.21 -23.20
N GLU A 83 -11.24 -30.86 -23.54
CA GLU A 83 -12.35 -30.18 -24.20
C GLU A 83 -13.23 -29.47 -23.16
N PRO A 84 -13.47 -28.15 -23.30
CA PRO A 84 -14.38 -27.45 -22.42
C PRO A 84 -15.79 -28.02 -22.53
N ARG A 85 -16.42 -28.27 -21.38
CA ARG A 85 -17.85 -28.58 -21.32
C ARG A 85 -18.61 -27.35 -20.86
N PHE A 86 -19.69 -27.01 -21.56
CA PHE A 86 -20.56 -25.93 -21.14
C PHE A 86 -21.91 -26.47 -20.66
N ASP A 87 -22.26 -26.16 -19.41
CA ASP A 87 -23.59 -26.41 -18.86
C ASP A 87 -24.44 -25.15 -19.10
N ALA A 88 -25.31 -25.22 -20.11
CA ALA A 88 -26.17 -24.10 -20.49
C ALA A 88 -27.21 -23.75 -19.41
N ALA A 89 -27.63 -24.71 -18.59
CA ALA A 89 -28.60 -24.47 -17.52
C ALA A 89 -27.97 -23.69 -16.37
N LYS A 90 -26.71 -24.00 -16.04
CA LYS A 90 -25.92 -23.27 -15.03
C LYS A 90 -25.20 -22.04 -15.58
N ARG A 91 -25.12 -21.92 -16.91
CA ARG A 91 -24.25 -20.96 -17.62
C ARG A 91 -22.82 -21.06 -17.12
N GLU A 92 -22.28 -22.28 -17.14
CA GLU A 92 -20.99 -22.62 -16.54
C GLU A 92 -20.10 -23.36 -17.53
N ALA A 93 -18.87 -22.87 -17.72
CA ALA A 93 -17.84 -23.58 -18.46
C ALA A 93 -16.95 -24.37 -17.49
N LEU A 94 -16.82 -25.68 -17.71
CA LEU A 94 -16.03 -26.60 -16.88
C LEU A 94 -14.87 -27.20 -17.68
N PHE A 95 -13.69 -27.14 -17.10
CA PHE A 95 -12.43 -27.70 -17.61
C PHE A 95 -11.89 -28.69 -16.58
N ALA A 96 -11.80 -29.97 -16.95
CA ALA A 96 -11.30 -31.02 -16.07
C ALA A 96 -9.88 -31.43 -16.49
N TYR A 97 -8.97 -31.48 -15.53
CA TYR A 97 -7.55 -31.79 -15.68
C TYR A 97 -7.16 -32.95 -14.75
N PRO A 98 -6.01 -33.63 -14.99
CA PRO A 98 -5.52 -34.65 -14.08
C PRO A 98 -5.33 -34.17 -12.63
N TRP A 99 -5.00 -32.89 -12.45
CA TRP A 99 -4.80 -32.27 -11.13
C TRP A 99 -6.07 -31.71 -10.50
N GLY A 100 -7.19 -31.63 -11.22
CA GLY A 100 -8.40 -30.97 -10.70
C GLY A 100 -9.30 -30.38 -11.78
N SER A 101 -9.94 -29.24 -11.50
CA SER A 101 -10.80 -28.58 -12.48
C SER A 101 -10.90 -27.08 -12.28
N ILE A 102 -11.32 -26.39 -13.34
CA ILE A 102 -11.71 -24.98 -13.29
C ILE A 102 -13.11 -24.85 -13.84
N ALA A 103 -13.98 -24.18 -13.08
CA ALA A 103 -15.33 -23.81 -13.50
C ALA A 103 -15.46 -22.29 -13.58
N VAL A 104 -16.09 -21.77 -14.63
CA VAL A 104 -16.40 -20.35 -14.81
C VAL A 104 -17.90 -20.20 -15.01
N ALA A 105 -18.60 -19.73 -13.99
CA ALA A 105 -20.03 -19.46 -14.04
C ALA A 105 -20.31 -18.00 -14.38
N TYR A 106 -21.12 -17.77 -15.42
CA TYR A 106 -21.45 -16.44 -15.93
C TYR A 106 -22.74 -15.91 -15.31
N ARG A 107 -22.68 -14.67 -14.79
CA ARG A 107 -23.79 -13.98 -14.12
C ARG A 107 -24.06 -12.63 -14.80
N PRO A 108 -24.84 -12.59 -15.91
CA PRO A 108 -25.22 -11.34 -16.54
C PRO A 108 -26.07 -10.50 -15.59
N GLY A 109 -25.79 -9.21 -15.51
CA GLY A 109 -26.56 -8.21 -14.81
C GLY A 109 -26.75 -6.97 -15.69
N ALA A 110 -27.51 -5.99 -15.20
CA ALA A 110 -27.91 -4.85 -16.02
C ALA A 110 -26.72 -4.06 -16.59
N ASP A 111 -25.70 -3.79 -15.78
CA ASP A 111 -24.53 -3.00 -16.14
C ASP A 111 -23.20 -3.79 -16.03
N ARG A 112 -23.29 -5.12 -15.94
CA ARG A 112 -22.11 -5.96 -15.69
C ARG A 112 -22.27 -7.40 -16.15
N LEU A 113 -21.15 -8.05 -16.39
CA LEU A 113 -21.04 -9.51 -16.44
C LEU A 113 -20.20 -9.98 -15.25
N GLY A 114 -20.82 -10.68 -14.30
CA GLY A 114 -20.12 -11.36 -13.21
C GLY A 114 -19.59 -12.73 -13.65
N LEU A 115 -18.46 -13.13 -13.08
CA LEU A 115 -17.74 -14.37 -13.36
C LEU A 115 -17.33 -14.99 -12.02
N ALA A 116 -17.94 -16.11 -11.65
CA ALA A 116 -17.51 -16.91 -10.51
C ALA A 116 -16.57 -18.00 -10.99
N VAL A 117 -15.28 -17.88 -10.64
CA VAL A 117 -14.20 -18.76 -11.08
C VAL A 117 -13.83 -19.69 -9.93
N THR A 118 -14.21 -20.96 -10.06
CA THR A 118 -13.89 -21.98 -9.06
C THR A 118 -12.70 -22.80 -9.51
N VAL A 119 -11.63 -22.80 -8.71
CA VAL A 119 -10.45 -23.65 -8.89
C VAL A 119 -10.54 -24.80 -7.89
N SER A 120 -10.64 -26.02 -8.39
CA SER A 120 -10.72 -27.23 -7.60
C SER A 120 -9.46 -28.05 -7.76
N ASN A 121 -8.83 -28.41 -6.65
CA ASN A 121 -7.65 -29.26 -6.62
C ASN A 121 -8.06 -30.68 -6.21
N ARG A 122 -7.89 -31.65 -7.11
CA ARG A 122 -8.13 -33.08 -6.84
C ARG A 122 -6.83 -33.88 -6.85
N GLY A 123 -5.70 -33.24 -7.11
CA GLY A 123 -4.37 -33.82 -7.01
C GLY A 123 -3.89 -33.91 -5.57
N GLU A 124 -2.72 -34.52 -5.41
CA GLU A 124 -2.07 -34.74 -4.10
C GLU A 124 -1.24 -33.52 -3.64
N ARG A 125 -1.01 -32.56 -4.52
CA ARG A 125 -0.13 -31.40 -4.29
C ARG A 125 -0.92 -30.10 -4.29
N PRO A 126 -0.63 -29.14 -3.39
CA PRO A 126 -1.27 -27.84 -3.42
C PRO A 126 -1.00 -27.10 -4.73
N ILE A 127 -2.02 -26.43 -5.27
CA ILE A 127 -1.88 -25.43 -6.33
C ILE A 127 -1.44 -24.13 -5.65
N VAL A 128 -0.35 -23.55 -6.12
CA VAL A 128 0.28 -22.37 -5.49
C VAL A 128 0.34 -21.15 -6.40
N ASP A 129 0.16 -21.36 -7.70
CA ASP A 129 0.02 -20.29 -8.69
C ASP A 129 -0.83 -20.80 -9.85
N PHE A 130 -1.57 -19.90 -10.49
CA PHE A 130 -2.33 -20.18 -11.70
C PHE A 130 -2.56 -18.89 -12.49
N ARG A 131 -2.72 -19.01 -13.81
CA ARG A 131 -3.18 -17.92 -14.68
C ARG A 131 -4.24 -18.41 -15.63
N LEU A 132 -5.29 -17.62 -15.77
CA LEU A 132 -6.49 -17.93 -16.54
C LEU A 132 -6.79 -16.79 -17.51
N ARG A 133 -7.20 -17.14 -18.72
CA ARG A 133 -7.95 -16.26 -19.61
C ARG A 133 -9.43 -16.55 -19.39
N LEU A 134 -10.20 -15.55 -18.96
CA LEU A 134 -11.63 -15.72 -18.71
C LEU A 134 -12.44 -15.61 -20.00
N LEU A 135 -12.09 -14.63 -20.84
CA LEU A 135 -12.68 -14.38 -22.16
C LEU A 135 -11.80 -13.39 -22.92
N ARG A 136 -12.12 -13.10 -24.19
CA ARG A 136 -11.50 -12.03 -24.97
C ARG A 136 -12.51 -10.96 -25.32
N LEU A 137 -12.11 -9.72 -25.06
CA LEU A 137 -12.86 -8.56 -25.52
C LEU A 137 -12.30 -8.03 -26.83
N ARG A 138 -13.18 -7.48 -27.66
CA ARG A 138 -12.90 -6.66 -28.83
C ARG A 138 -13.37 -5.24 -28.52
N PHE A 139 -12.42 -4.34 -28.37
CA PHE A 139 -12.70 -2.91 -28.32
C PHE A 139 -12.90 -2.34 -29.73
N PRO A 140 -13.80 -1.36 -29.93
CA PRO A 140 -14.00 -0.74 -31.24
C PRO A 140 -12.76 0.02 -31.72
N GLU A 141 -11.94 0.49 -30.79
CA GLU A 141 -10.67 1.19 -30.98
C GLU A 141 -9.75 0.89 -29.77
N PRO A 142 -8.44 1.13 -29.87
CA PRO A 142 -7.54 1.00 -28.74
C PRO A 142 -8.02 1.82 -27.54
N ALA A 143 -7.95 1.24 -26.34
CA ALA A 143 -8.34 1.94 -25.13
C ALA A 143 -7.45 3.18 -24.89
N ALA A 144 -8.05 4.28 -24.44
CA ALA A 144 -7.35 5.52 -24.19
C ALA A 144 -6.20 5.33 -23.18
N GLY A 145 -5.00 5.80 -23.53
CA GLY A 145 -3.79 5.68 -22.71
C GLY A 145 -3.05 4.35 -22.84
N TRP A 146 -3.51 3.42 -23.67
CA TRP A 146 -2.83 2.13 -23.94
C TRP A 146 -1.95 2.24 -25.21
N ASP A 147 -1.06 3.23 -25.22
CA ASP A 147 -0.27 3.59 -26.40
C ASP A 147 0.80 2.53 -26.77
N LYS A 148 1.14 1.66 -25.82
CA LYS A 148 2.12 0.57 -25.99
C LYS A 148 1.41 -0.79 -25.93
N PRO A 149 1.92 -1.81 -26.64
CA PRO A 149 1.37 -3.16 -26.58
C PRO A 149 1.77 -3.86 -25.26
N SER A 150 1.24 -3.35 -24.15
CA SER A 150 1.51 -3.83 -22.80
C SER A 150 0.33 -4.60 -22.21
N ARG A 151 0.63 -5.41 -21.20
CA ARG A 151 -0.36 -6.01 -20.31
C ARG A 151 -0.81 -4.97 -19.28
N HIS A 152 -2.12 -4.87 -19.05
CA HIS A 152 -2.76 -3.94 -18.12
C HIS A 152 -3.44 -4.72 -17.00
N VAL A 153 -2.64 -5.19 -16.03
CA VAL A 153 -3.10 -6.03 -14.92
C VAL A 153 -2.70 -5.38 -13.60
N VAL A 154 -3.62 -5.39 -12.65
CA VAL A 154 -3.41 -4.92 -11.28
C VAL A 154 -3.45 -6.12 -10.33
N ARG A 155 -2.52 -6.16 -9.39
CA ARG A 155 -2.56 -7.08 -8.25
C ARG A 155 -3.35 -6.42 -7.13
N SER A 156 -4.33 -7.10 -6.55
CA SER A 156 -5.19 -6.60 -5.47
C SER A 156 -4.52 -6.61 -4.10
N LEU A 157 -3.18 -6.56 -4.07
CA LEU A 157 -2.46 -6.43 -2.83
C LEU A 157 -2.66 -5.00 -2.33
N ASP A 158 -3.27 -4.86 -1.15
CA ASP A 158 -3.48 -3.57 -0.46
C ASP A 158 -4.23 -2.48 -1.24
N CYS A 159 -4.84 -2.82 -2.38
CA CYS A 159 -5.65 -1.90 -3.16
C CYS A 159 -6.84 -2.60 -3.82
N VAL A 160 -7.83 -1.81 -4.25
CA VAL A 160 -8.95 -2.31 -5.04
C VAL A 160 -8.47 -2.55 -6.47
N ALA A 161 -8.50 -3.81 -6.92
CA ALA A 161 -8.10 -4.14 -8.28
C ALA A 161 -9.25 -3.91 -9.27
N ALA A 162 -9.20 -2.75 -9.91
CA ALA A 162 -10.11 -2.35 -10.98
C ALA A 162 -9.31 -1.72 -12.12
N VAL A 163 -9.39 -2.30 -13.32
CA VAL A 163 -8.67 -1.82 -14.50
C VAL A 163 -9.67 -1.27 -15.51
N PRO A 164 -9.74 0.06 -15.71
CA PRO A 164 -10.63 0.65 -16.70
C PRO A 164 -10.02 0.63 -18.11
N ALA A 165 -10.83 0.28 -19.09
CA ALA A 165 -10.59 0.51 -20.52
C ALA A 165 -11.65 1.51 -21.03
N VAL A 166 -11.21 2.64 -21.59
CA VAL A 166 -12.10 3.68 -22.13
C VAL A 166 -11.94 3.72 -23.64
N CYS A 167 -13.02 3.46 -24.38
CA CYS A 167 -13.05 3.45 -25.85
C CYS A 167 -14.48 3.59 -26.36
N GLY A 168 -14.66 4.22 -27.53
CA GLY A 168 -15.97 4.35 -28.18
C GLY A 168 -17.02 5.09 -27.34
N GLY A 169 -16.61 6.04 -26.50
CA GLY A 169 -17.52 6.74 -25.58
C GLY A 169 -18.00 5.89 -24.38
N ARG A 170 -17.47 4.69 -24.22
CA ARG A 170 -17.79 3.76 -23.14
C ARG A 170 -16.57 3.52 -22.25
N ARG A 171 -16.83 2.99 -21.06
CA ARG A 171 -15.86 2.46 -20.12
C ARG A 171 -16.24 1.04 -19.75
N VAL A 172 -15.29 0.12 -19.94
CA VAL A 172 -15.38 -1.26 -19.46
C VAL A 172 -14.33 -1.45 -18.37
N VAL A 173 -14.73 -1.91 -17.19
CA VAL A 173 -13.83 -2.06 -16.04
C VAL A 173 -13.73 -3.53 -15.66
N ALA A 174 -12.54 -4.11 -15.77
CA ALA A 174 -12.24 -5.43 -15.22
C ALA A 174 -11.96 -5.30 -13.71
N CYS A 175 -12.80 -5.92 -12.89
CA CYS A 175 -12.78 -5.80 -11.45
C CYS A 175 -12.55 -7.16 -10.80
N LEU A 176 -11.79 -7.18 -9.70
CA LEU A 176 -11.75 -8.31 -8.78
C LEU A 176 -12.71 -8.02 -7.62
N ASP A 177 -13.78 -8.80 -7.53
CA ASP A 177 -14.77 -8.69 -6.46
C ASP A 177 -14.33 -9.47 -5.20
N THR A 178 -13.43 -10.46 -5.35
CA THR A 178 -12.75 -11.11 -4.23
C THR A 178 -11.67 -10.21 -3.62
N LEU A 179 -11.88 -9.76 -2.37
CA LEU A 179 -10.95 -8.84 -1.69
C LEU A 179 -9.73 -9.53 -1.09
N PHE A 180 -9.89 -10.78 -0.63
CA PHE A 180 -8.82 -11.60 -0.07
C PHE A 180 -9.10 -13.07 -0.37
N PRO A 181 -8.09 -13.91 -0.65
CA PRO A 181 -6.65 -13.59 -0.82
C PRO A 181 -6.37 -12.65 -2.02
N PRO A 182 -5.21 -11.97 -2.05
CA PRO A 182 -4.88 -11.09 -3.16
C PRO A 182 -4.65 -11.90 -4.45
N LEU A 183 -5.12 -11.36 -5.57
CA LEU A 183 -5.01 -11.93 -6.92
C LEU A 183 -4.66 -10.83 -7.92
N ALA A 184 -4.37 -11.21 -9.16
CA ALA A 184 -4.15 -10.31 -10.27
C ALA A 184 -5.35 -10.35 -11.23
N VAL A 185 -5.86 -9.18 -11.64
CA VAL A 185 -6.94 -9.06 -12.63
C VAL A 185 -6.64 -7.96 -13.64
N GLY A 186 -7.11 -8.11 -14.87
CA GLY A 186 -7.09 -7.04 -15.85
C GLY A 186 -7.07 -7.56 -17.27
N TYR A 187 -6.36 -6.85 -18.15
CA TYR A 187 -6.27 -7.12 -19.57
C TYR A 187 -4.87 -7.59 -19.97
N GLY A 188 -4.81 -8.70 -20.70
CA GLY A 188 -3.60 -9.21 -21.33
C GLY A 188 -3.02 -8.24 -22.37
N SER A 189 -1.80 -8.51 -22.83
CA SER A 189 -1.23 -7.81 -23.99
C SER A 189 -2.17 -7.94 -25.20
N PRO A 190 -2.21 -6.94 -26.10
CA PRO A 190 -3.05 -7.02 -27.29
C PRO A 190 -2.68 -8.24 -28.15
N GLU A 191 -3.70 -8.97 -28.61
CA GLU A 191 -3.54 -10.19 -29.40
C GLU A 191 -3.63 -9.94 -30.92
N ASN A 192 -3.80 -8.68 -31.34
CA ASN A 192 -3.85 -8.26 -32.73
C ASN A 192 -3.10 -6.94 -32.99
N PRO A 193 -2.62 -6.68 -34.23
CA PRO A 193 -1.87 -5.47 -34.57
C PRO A 193 -2.61 -4.16 -34.33
N GLU A 194 -3.94 -4.17 -34.45
CA GLU A 194 -4.80 -3.01 -34.21
C GLU A 194 -4.98 -2.71 -32.72
N ARG A 195 -4.52 -3.60 -31.82
CA ARG A 195 -4.58 -3.44 -30.36
C ARG A 195 -5.99 -3.26 -29.82
N THR A 196 -6.91 -4.02 -30.40
CA THR A 196 -8.33 -3.99 -30.04
C THR A 196 -8.80 -5.29 -29.38
N ILE A 197 -8.03 -6.38 -29.47
CA ILE A 197 -8.37 -7.66 -28.87
C ILE A 197 -7.49 -7.91 -27.64
N HIS A 198 -8.13 -8.02 -26.48
CA HIS A 198 -7.46 -8.28 -25.21
C HIS A 198 -8.12 -9.43 -24.46
N ALA A 199 -7.30 -10.34 -23.93
CA ALA A 199 -7.74 -11.32 -22.94
C ALA A 199 -8.10 -10.62 -21.61
N VAL A 200 -9.21 -10.99 -20.99
CA VAL A 200 -9.45 -10.71 -19.57
C VAL A 200 -8.77 -11.81 -18.77
N GLU A 201 -7.85 -11.42 -17.89
CA GLU A 201 -7.01 -12.36 -17.16
C GLU A 201 -7.30 -12.34 -15.65
N LEU A 202 -7.20 -13.53 -15.05
CA LEU A 202 -7.16 -13.73 -13.60
C LEU A 202 -5.90 -14.54 -13.26
N GLY A 203 -5.16 -14.15 -12.24
CA GLY A 203 -3.99 -14.88 -11.78
C GLY A 203 -3.84 -14.91 -10.27
N ALA A 204 -3.34 -16.03 -9.75
CA ALA A 204 -2.78 -16.09 -8.40
C ALA A 204 -1.30 -15.66 -8.43
N GLY A 205 -0.51 -16.11 -7.46
CA GLY A 205 0.91 -15.83 -7.47
C GLY A 205 1.30 -14.47 -6.88
N VAL A 206 0.42 -13.81 -6.12
CA VAL A 206 0.67 -12.47 -5.57
C VAL A 206 1.46 -12.59 -4.27
N PRO A 207 2.69 -12.03 -4.19
CA PRO A 207 3.49 -12.06 -2.97
C PRO A 207 2.78 -11.32 -1.82
N ALA A 208 2.43 -12.06 -0.77
CA ALA A 208 1.78 -11.52 0.41
C ALA A 208 2.10 -12.39 1.63
N ALA A 209 2.20 -11.75 2.80
CA ALA A 209 2.28 -12.48 4.06
C ALA A 209 0.97 -13.21 4.35
N ASP A 210 1.08 -14.41 4.92
CA ASP A 210 -0.05 -15.13 5.49
C ASP A 210 -0.67 -14.27 6.62
N PRO A 211 -2.00 -14.06 6.68
CA PRO A 211 -2.61 -13.22 7.72
C PRO A 211 -2.37 -13.75 9.14
N ASP A 212 -2.34 -15.08 9.27
CA ASP A 212 -2.28 -15.77 10.55
C ASP A 212 -0.85 -16.19 10.95
N ALA A 213 0.12 -16.05 10.04
CA ALA A 213 1.49 -16.46 10.26
C ALA A 213 2.48 -15.48 9.60
N PRO A 214 3.62 -15.19 10.23
CA PRO A 214 4.68 -14.38 9.64
C PRO A 214 5.47 -15.17 8.56
N ARG A 215 4.76 -15.69 7.56
CA ARG A 215 5.30 -16.43 6.41
C ARG A 215 4.94 -15.69 5.14
N ILE A 216 5.89 -15.58 4.23
CA ILE A 216 5.65 -15.12 2.86
C ILE A 216 5.98 -16.30 1.93
N PRO A 217 4.97 -16.94 1.30
CA PRO A 217 5.23 -18.04 0.38
C PRO A 217 5.98 -17.55 -0.87
N VAL A 218 6.91 -18.36 -1.40
CA VAL A 218 7.77 -17.98 -2.54
C VAL A 218 6.97 -17.66 -3.81
N LEU A 219 5.89 -18.42 -4.05
CA LEU A 219 4.92 -18.16 -5.13
C LEU A 219 3.67 -17.41 -4.63
N GLY A 220 3.68 -16.81 -3.45
CA GLY A 220 2.58 -15.98 -2.96
C GLY A 220 1.23 -16.70 -2.75
N LEU A 221 0.15 -15.92 -2.89
CA LEU A 221 -1.25 -16.31 -2.72
C LEU A 221 -2.06 -16.06 -4.02
N ALA A 222 -3.24 -16.64 -4.22
CA ALA A 222 -3.95 -17.64 -3.44
C ALA A 222 -3.40 -19.05 -3.65
N ARG A 223 -3.51 -19.89 -2.61
CA ARG A 223 -3.14 -21.32 -2.65
C ARG A 223 -4.39 -22.19 -2.48
N VAL A 224 -4.47 -23.32 -3.18
CA VAL A 224 -5.57 -24.29 -3.09
C VAL A 224 -5.00 -25.65 -2.66
N ALA A 225 -5.29 -26.07 -1.43
CA ALA A 225 -4.72 -27.30 -0.89
C ALA A 225 -5.30 -28.55 -1.60
N PRO A 226 -4.64 -29.71 -1.50
CA PRO A 226 -5.18 -30.98 -2.01
C PRO A 226 -6.60 -31.24 -1.51
N GLY A 227 -7.51 -31.61 -2.41
CA GLY A 227 -8.91 -31.87 -2.10
C GLY A 227 -9.78 -30.63 -1.91
N GLU A 228 -9.20 -29.42 -1.82
CA GLU A 228 -9.95 -28.18 -1.65
C GLU A 228 -10.44 -27.58 -2.98
N GLU A 229 -11.38 -26.66 -2.86
CA GLU A 229 -11.80 -25.77 -3.94
C GLU A 229 -11.92 -24.34 -3.41
N ARG A 230 -11.67 -23.37 -4.28
CA ARG A 230 -11.81 -21.93 -3.98
C ARG A 230 -12.51 -21.23 -5.13
N THR A 231 -13.45 -20.36 -4.79
CA THR A 231 -14.17 -19.53 -5.76
C THR A 231 -13.71 -18.08 -5.65
N PHE A 232 -13.40 -17.50 -6.80
CA PHE A 232 -12.98 -16.11 -6.98
C PHE A 232 -14.00 -15.38 -7.85
N GLU A 233 -14.44 -14.21 -7.41
CA GLU A 233 -15.45 -13.41 -8.08
C GLU A 233 -14.77 -12.28 -8.85
N VAL A 234 -15.07 -12.19 -10.15
CA VAL A 234 -14.56 -11.19 -11.09
C VAL A 234 -15.76 -10.57 -11.80
N SER A 235 -15.69 -9.30 -12.18
CA SER A 235 -16.72 -8.66 -12.98
C SER A 235 -16.17 -7.76 -14.08
N LEU A 236 -16.87 -7.74 -15.21
CA LEU A 236 -16.74 -6.71 -16.24
C LEU A 236 -17.89 -5.73 -16.06
N ARG A 237 -17.59 -4.46 -15.80
CA ARG A 237 -18.59 -3.43 -15.51
C ARG A 237 -18.59 -2.39 -16.63
N PHE A 238 -19.78 -2.07 -17.13
CA PHE A 238 -19.97 -1.21 -18.30
C PHE A 238 -20.64 0.10 -17.90
N ALA A 239 -20.14 1.21 -18.43
CA ALA A 239 -20.66 2.54 -18.16
C ALA A 239 -20.32 3.51 -19.30
N PRO A 240 -21.00 4.67 -19.37
CA PRO A 240 -20.53 5.81 -20.16
C PRO A 240 -19.10 6.22 -19.78
N ALA A 241 -18.31 6.71 -20.74
CA ALA A 241 -16.91 7.07 -20.54
C ALA A 241 -16.69 8.20 -19.51
N ASP A 242 -17.67 9.10 -19.36
CA ASP A 242 -17.65 10.25 -18.45
C ASP A 242 -18.03 9.87 -17.01
N LYS A 243 -18.67 8.71 -16.79
CA LYS A 243 -19.03 8.26 -15.44
C LYS A 243 -17.78 8.08 -14.57
N PRO A 244 -17.67 8.70 -13.38
CA PRO A 244 -16.51 8.55 -12.51
C PRO A 244 -16.25 7.09 -12.11
N LEU A 245 -14.98 6.68 -12.06
CA LEU A 245 -14.62 5.28 -11.74
C LEU A 245 -15.16 4.86 -10.38
N ALA A 246 -15.04 5.72 -9.38
CA ALA A 246 -15.50 5.46 -8.01
C ALA A 246 -17.01 5.19 -7.89
N GLU A 247 -17.82 5.71 -8.82
CA GLU A 247 -19.26 5.36 -8.88
C GLU A 247 -19.50 3.98 -9.48
N ILE A 248 -18.62 3.51 -10.37
CA ILE A 248 -18.71 2.18 -10.99
C ILE A 248 -18.25 1.10 -10.01
N ILE A 249 -17.27 1.40 -9.15
CA ILE A 249 -16.67 0.46 -8.18
C ILE A 249 -17.01 0.77 -6.72
N GLY A 250 -18.05 1.56 -6.47
CA GLY A 250 -18.40 2.03 -5.12
C GLY A 250 -18.69 0.91 -4.11
N ASP A 251 -19.29 -0.20 -4.57
CA ASP A 251 -19.48 -1.42 -3.79
C ASP A 251 -18.15 -2.12 -3.46
N LEU A 252 -17.17 -2.10 -4.36
CA LEU A 252 -15.82 -2.63 -4.08
C LEU A 252 -15.09 -1.77 -3.06
N HIS A 253 -15.18 -0.44 -3.16
CA HIS A 253 -14.66 0.46 -2.13
C HIS A 253 -15.31 0.19 -0.76
N ALA A 254 -16.63 -0.01 -0.72
CA ALA A 254 -17.35 -0.33 0.51
C ALA A 254 -16.93 -1.70 1.09
N GLY A 255 -16.80 -2.71 0.24
CA GLY A 255 -16.31 -4.04 0.64
C GLY A 255 -14.87 -3.99 1.14
N PHE A 256 -13.99 -3.30 0.41
CA PHE A 256 -12.58 -3.15 0.77
C PHE A 256 -12.42 -2.44 2.12
N ARG A 257 -13.13 -1.33 2.35
CA ARG A 257 -13.20 -0.67 3.66
C ARG A 257 -13.66 -1.60 4.77
N LYS A 258 -14.60 -2.50 4.49
CA LYS A 258 -15.10 -3.46 5.49
C LYS A 258 -14.04 -4.51 5.82
N ALA A 259 -13.28 -4.98 4.82
CA ALA A 259 -12.19 -5.95 5.00
C ALA A 259 -10.96 -5.32 5.68
N PHE A 260 -10.69 -4.06 5.37
CA PHE A 260 -9.56 -3.26 5.86
C PHE A 260 -10.09 -1.96 6.51
N PRO A 261 -10.73 -2.06 7.70
CA PRO A 261 -11.32 -0.90 8.35
C PRO A 261 -10.22 0.10 8.73
N PRO A 262 -10.47 1.42 8.57
CA PRO A 262 -9.52 2.42 9.02
C PRO A 262 -9.40 2.35 10.54
N LEU A 263 -8.17 2.18 11.02
CA LEU A 263 -7.81 2.18 12.44
C LEU A 263 -7.04 3.45 12.82
N ASN A 264 -6.66 4.29 11.86
CA ASN A 264 -5.97 5.54 12.12
C ASN A 264 -6.97 6.65 12.53
N ASP A 265 -6.94 6.99 13.81
CA ASP A 265 -7.80 7.98 14.46
C ASP A 265 -7.02 9.20 14.99
N TRP A 266 -5.77 9.39 14.54
CA TRP A 266 -4.89 10.44 15.06
C TRP A 266 -5.54 11.84 14.97
N PRO A 267 -5.82 12.50 16.10
CA PRO A 267 -6.65 13.71 16.11
C PRO A 267 -5.86 15.01 15.91
N ASP A 268 -4.57 15.02 16.25
CA ASP A 268 -3.75 16.23 16.20
C ASP A 268 -3.25 16.48 14.78
N ARG A 269 -3.79 17.51 14.13
CA ARG A 269 -3.50 17.89 12.74
C ARG A 269 -2.42 18.94 12.59
N ARG A 270 -1.86 19.45 13.69
CA ARG A 270 -0.83 20.49 13.66
C ARG A 270 0.47 19.99 12.99
N PRO A 271 1.35 20.89 12.52
CA PRO A 271 2.62 20.50 11.90
C PRO A 271 3.48 19.56 12.74
N ILE A 272 4.32 18.78 12.09
CA ILE A 272 5.37 17.98 12.75
C ILE A 272 6.74 18.49 12.33
N GLY A 273 7.69 18.59 13.25
CA GLY A 273 9.06 18.90 12.90
C GLY A 273 9.87 17.65 12.57
N MET A 274 10.61 17.68 11.47
CA MET A 274 11.76 16.81 11.28
C MET A 274 12.89 17.29 12.20
N LEU A 275 13.60 16.39 12.89
CA LEU A 275 14.73 16.69 13.76
C LEU A 275 15.95 15.86 13.35
N MET A 276 16.94 16.51 12.73
CA MET A 276 18.21 15.90 12.35
C MET A 276 19.27 16.27 13.38
N LEU A 277 19.90 15.28 14.02
CA LEU A 277 20.97 15.49 15.01
C LEU A 277 22.36 15.54 14.37
N HIS A 278 22.51 14.94 13.20
CA HIS A 278 23.74 14.97 12.43
C HIS A 278 23.79 16.19 11.50
N SER A 279 24.99 16.49 11.00
CA SER A 279 25.11 17.22 9.74
C SER A 279 26.46 16.99 9.03
N GLY A 280 27.03 15.78 9.09
CA GLY A 280 28.36 15.50 8.52
C GLY A 280 29.51 15.80 9.49
N GLY A 281 30.75 15.94 9.00
CA GLY A 281 31.92 16.21 9.86
C GLY A 281 32.40 14.98 10.66
N ARG A 282 32.21 13.77 10.12
CA ARG A 282 32.70 12.52 10.73
C ARG A 282 34.22 12.54 10.87
N SER A 283 34.69 12.03 12.00
CA SER A 283 36.12 11.81 12.26
C SER A 283 36.30 10.53 13.09
N GLU A 284 37.54 10.09 13.30
CA GLU A 284 37.84 8.99 14.21
C GLU A 284 37.34 9.25 15.64
N ARG A 285 37.33 10.52 16.07
CA ARG A 285 36.90 10.96 17.40
C ARG A 285 35.39 11.23 17.49
N ASN A 286 34.75 11.54 16.37
CA ASN A 286 33.31 11.74 16.23
C ASN A 286 32.76 10.93 15.05
N PRO A 287 32.78 9.60 15.12
CA PRO A 287 32.39 8.74 14.01
C PRO A 287 30.92 8.91 13.60
N ARG A 288 30.06 9.35 14.54
CA ARG A 288 28.62 9.54 14.32
C ARG A 288 28.28 10.88 13.66
N GLY A 289 29.27 11.78 13.53
CA GLY A 289 29.09 13.08 12.86
C GLY A 289 28.24 14.07 13.66
N TRP A 290 28.29 13.99 14.99
CA TRP A 290 27.53 14.88 15.86
C TRP A 290 27.88 16.35 15.60
N PHE A 291 26.86 17.17 15.35
CA PHE A 291 26.95 18.63 15.27
C PHE A 291 28.03 19.20 14.32
N LYS A 292 28.44 18.48 13.26
CA LYS A 292 29.52 18.91 12.34
C LYS A 292 30.87 19.17 13.02
N LYS A 293 31.12 18.55 14.17
CA LYS A 293 32.29 18.85 15.00
C LYS A 293 33.32 17.71 14.98
N PRO A 294 34.24 17.65 13.99
CA PRO A 294 35.21 16.55 13.87
C PRO A 294 36.20 16.48 15.05
N GLU A 295 36.37 17.55 15.80
CA GLU A 295 37.22 17.63 16.98
C GLU A 295 36.57 17.14 18.28
N LEU A 296 35.25 16.96 18.31
CA LEU A 296 34.54 16.41 19.47
C LEU A 296 34.98 14.96 19.70
N ASP A 297 35.50 14.65 20.90
CA ASP A 297 35.97 13.31 21.23
C ASP A 297 35.00 12.56 22.14
N ILE A 298 34.05 11.86 21.53
CA ILE A 298 33.01 11.12 22.25
C ILE A 298 33.51 9.87 22.98
N ALA A 299 34.80 9.51 22.85
CA ALA A 299 35.41 8.44 23.63
C ALA A 299 35.85 8.91 25.03
N THR A 300 36.09 10.21 25.21
CA THR A 300 36.58 10.80 26.47
C THR A 300 35.44 11.28 27.39
N PRO A 301 35.64 11.32 28.73
CA PRO A 301 34.68 11.94 29.65
C PRO A 301 34.38 13.41 29.32
N GLU A 302 35.40 14.18 28.95
CA GLU A 302 35.29 15.60 28.61
C GLU A 302 34.44 15.80 27.35
N GLY A 303 34.72 15.04 26.28
CA GLY A 303 33.95 15.13 25.04
C GLY A 303 32.52 14.59 25.19
N LYS A 304 32.27 13.61 26.08
CA LYS A 304 30.89 13.21 26.43
C LYS A 304 30.13 14.31 27.17
N ALA A 305 30.78 15.04 28.08
CA ALA A 305 30.18 16.18 28.77
C ALA A 305 29.90 17.33 27.80
N GLU A 306 30.80 17.58 26.84
CA GLU A 306 30.59 18.53 25.77
C GLU A 306 29.43 18.12 24.85
N PHE A 307 29.39 16.86 24.42
CA PHE A 307 28.29 16.30 23.62
C PHE A 307 26.94 16.50 24.30
N ARG A 308 26.84 16.19 25.60
CA ARG A 308 25.62 16.42 26.39
C ARG A 308 25.20 17.90 26.34
N THR A 309 26.14 18.81 26.53
CA THR A 309 25.86 20.27 26.49
C THR A 309 25.32 20.68 25.12
N LEU A 310 25.99 20.28 24.03
CA LEU A 310 25.57 20.57 22.66
C LEU A 310 24.19 20.00 22.33
N LEU A 311 23.90 18.79 22.83
CA LEU A 311 22.61 18.13 22.64
C LEU A 311 21.47 18.82 23.39
N MET A 312 21.70 19.25 24.63
CA MET A 312 20.70 20.00 25.39
C MET A 312 20.44 21.39 24.79
N ASP A 313 21.49 22.06 24.31
CA ASP A 313 21.35 23.33 23.60
C ASP A 313 20.60 23.15 22.27
N TYR A 314 20.85 22.04 21.57
CA TYR A 314 20.08 21.65 20.39
C TYR A 314 18.61 21.46 20.74
N ALA A 315 18.30 20.70 21.79
CA ALA A 315 16.93 20.42 22.21
C ALA A 315 16.18 21.71 22.53
N ALA A 316 16.80 22.63 23.27
CA ALA A 316 16.21 23.94 23.57
C ALA A 316 15.90 24.76 22.30
N ARG A 317 16.83 24.80 21.34
CA ARG A 317 16.61 25.47 20.04
C ARG A 317 15.50 24.80 19.23
N ALA A 318 15.47 23.48 19.20
CA ALA A 318 14.45 22.71 18.49
C ALA A 318 13.06 22.94 19.11
N VAL A 319 12.93 22.89 20.43
CA VAL A 319 11.69 23.22 21.15
C VAL A 319 11.20 24.63 20.80
N ALA A 320 12.10 25.62 20.78
CA ALA A 320 11.74 26.99 20.40
C ALA A 320 11.27 27.08 18.94
N SER A 321 11.96 26.39 18.01
CA SER A 321 11.57 26.34 16.60
C SER A 321 10.20 25.68 16.40
N LEU A 322 9.99 24.50 16.98
CA LEU A 322 8.72 23.76 16.93
C LEU A 322 7.55 24.61 17.44
N LYS A 323 7.74 25.35 18.53
CA LYS A 323 6.72 26.26 19.06
C LYS A 323 6.44 27.45 18.14
N ALA A 324 7.44 27.93 17.39
CA ALA A 324 7.28 29.09 16.52
C ALA A 324 6.27 28.87 15.38
N PHE A 325 6.10 27.63 14.92
CA PHE A 325 5.11 27.25 13.91
C PHE A 325 4.00 26.33 14.44
N ASP A 326 3.77 26.35 15.76
CA ASP A 326 2.69 25.64 16.44
C ASP A 326 2.68 24.12 16.20
N ALA A 327 3.86 23.50 16.07
CA ALA A 327 4.00 22.07 15.87
C ALA A 327 3.39 21.25 17.02
N GLN A 328 2.90 20.05 16.71
CA GLN A 328 2.50 19.09 17.73
C GLN A 328 3.67 18.36 18.38
N GLY A 329 4.80 18.28 17.69
CA GLY A 329 5.92 17.45 18.09
C GLY A 329 7.00 17.37 17.02
N GLY A 330 8.00 16.54 17.28
CA GLY A 330 9.09 16.29 16.34
C GLY A 330 9.48 14.82 16.24
N ILE A 331 9.99 14.43 15.07
CA ILE A 331 10.55 13.10 14.79
C ILE A 331 12.06 13.23 14.73
N VAL A 332 12.76 12.54 15.64
CA VAL A 332 14.22 12.40 15.63
C VAL A 332 14.58 11.34 14.60
N TRP A 333 15.16 11.79 13.48
CA TRP A 333 15.35 10.92 12.33
C TRP A 333 16.49 9.93 12.48
N ASN A 334 17.55 10.34 13.19
CA ASN A 334 18.83 9.65 13.25
C ASN A 334 19.38 9.65 14.70
N ILE A 335 18.64 9.06 15.63
CA ILE A 335 19.00 9.08 17.05
C ILE A 335 20.39 8.46 17.34
N GLU A 336 20.85 7.55 16.49
CA GLU A 336 22.16 6.91 16.55
C GLU A 336 23.29 7.67 15.82
N GLY A 337 23.00 8.79 15.16
CA GLY A 337 23.94 9.51 14.32
C GLY A 337 24.04 8.92 12.91
N GLU A 338 25.08 9.27 12.17
CA GLU A 338 25.27 8.82 10.77
C GLU A 338 26.66 8.22 10.52
N GLU A 339 27.07 7.24 11.31
CA GLU A 339 28.37 6.60 11.08
C GLU A 339 28.43 5.89 9.71
N ASN A 340 27.34 5.23 9.32
CA ASN A 340 27.28 4.38 8.13
C ASN A 340 26.78 5.14 6.89
N PRO A 341 27.31 4.85 5.68
CA PRO A 341 26.81 5.43 4.45
C PRO A 341 25.40 4.92 4.09
N HIS A 342 24.72 5.66 3.23
CA HIS A 342 23.39 5.28 2.72
C HIS A 342 23.51 3.95 1.94
N PRO A 343 22.56 3.00 2.10
CA PRO A 343 21.23 3.11 2.73
C PRO A 343 21.14 2.72 4.23
N ILE A 344 22.26 2.60 4.94
CA ILE A 344 22.29 2.22 6.38
C ILE A 344 22.51 3.45 7.28
N THR A 345 22.49 4.65 6.69
CA THR A 345 22.62 5.92 7.40
C THR A 345 21.65 6.05 8.58
N TYR A 346 20.40 5.64 8.38
CA TYR A 346 19.40 5.54 9.44
C TYR A 346 19.25 4.07 9.80
N ILE A 347 19.45 3.72 11.08
CA ILE A 347 19.40 2.35 11.56
C ILE A 347 17.95 1.94 11.84
N GLY A 348 17.12 2.86 12.32
CA GLY A 348 15.69 2.61 12.55
C GLY A 348 15.41 1.49 13.55
N ASP A 349 16.29 1.30 14.54
CA ASP A 349 16.05 0.44 15.70
C ASP A 349 16.53 1.15 16.98
N PRO A 350 15.64 1.86 17.70
CA PRO A 350 16.04 2.64 18.88
C PRO A 350 16.61 1.78 20.01
N ARG A 351 16.41 0.46 19.97
CA ARG A 351 16.95 -0.48 20.98
C ARG A 351 18.44 -0.73 20.80
N LEU A 352 19.00 -0.43 19.61
CA LEU A 352 20.42 -0.53 19.34
C LEU A 352 21.22 0.67 19.84
N LEU A 353 20.57 1.71 20.36
CA LEU A 353 21.24 2.93 20.82
C LEU A 353 22.39 2.68 21.82
N PRO A 354 22.27 1.79 22.84
CA PRO A 354 23.37 1.49 23.76
C PRO A 354 24.61 0.87 23.08
N ILE A 355 24.43 0.24 21.91
CA ILE A 355 25.51 -0.40 21.14
C ILE A 355 26.10 0.60 20.15
N LEU A 356 25.24 1.39 19.51
CA LEU A 356 25.59 2.24 18.38
C LEU A 356 26.01 3.64 18.78
N ALA A 357 25.44 4.23 19.82
CA ALA A 357 25.82 5.54 20.30
C ALA A 357 25.67 5.60 21.82
N PRO A 358 26.58 4.94 22.58
CA PRO A 358 26.52 4.94 24.04
C PRO A 358 26.51 6.34 24.66
N GLU A 359 27.16 7.30 24.02
CA GLU A 359 27.15 8.72 24.40
C GLU A 359 25.77 9.35 24.29
N MET A 360 24.99 9.02 23.24
CA MET A 360 23.60 9.45 23.10
C MET A 360 22.68 8.67 24.03
N ASP A 361 22.89 7.37 24.17
CA ASP A 361 22.12 6.52 25.08
C ASP A 361 22.12 7.05 26.52
N ALA A 362 23.28 7.53 27.00
CA ALA A 362 23.45 8.05 28.34
C ALA A 362 22.63 9.33 28.63
N VAL A 363 22.23 10.08 27.59
CA VAL A 363 21.57 11.39 27.73
C VAL A 363 20.24 11.50 26.97
N ALA A 364 19.83 10.45 26.27
CA ALA A 364 18.61 10.43 25.45
C ALA A 364 17.37 10.76 26.29
N ASP A 365 17.29 10.25 27.53
CA ASP A 365 16.15 10.46 28.40
C ASP A 365 15.97 11.95 28.76
N GLU A 366 17.08 12.64 29.05
CA GLU A 366 17.09 14.09 29.30
C GLU A 366 16.71 14.88 28.05
N PHE A 367 17.27 14.47 26.90
CA PHE A 367 16.98 15.08 25.60
C PHE A 367 15.47 15.02 25.27
N PHE A 368 14.85 13.84 25.32
CA PHE A 368 13.41 13.70 25.05
C PHE A 368 12.54 14.35 26.12
N LYS A 369 13.00 14.38 27.38
CA LYS A 369 12.31 15.06 28.47
C LYS A 369 12.13 16.55 28.19
N GLN A 370 13.08 17.24 27.56
CA GLN A 370 12.91 18.66 27.22
C GLN A 370 11.72 18.93 26.30
N PHE A 371 11.47 18.05 25.32
CA PHE A 371 10.33 18.20 24.41
C PHE A 371 9.00 17.91 25.11
N THR A 372 8.96 16.84 25.90
CA THR A 372 7.73 16.43 26.61
C THR A 372 7.36 17.41 27.72
N ASP A 373 8.34 17.94 28.48
CA ASP A 373 8.13 19.02 29.46
C ASP A 373 7.63 20.31 28.78
N ALA A 374 7.99 20.52 27.50
CA ALA A 374 7.50 21.63 26.70
C ALA A 374 6.10 21.41 26.09
N GLY A 375 5.47 20.26 26.36
CA GLY A 375 4.14 19.88 25.85
C GLY A 375 4.14 19.36 24.40
N LEU A 376 5.31 19.01 23.87
CA LEU A 376 5.48 18.48 22.51
C LEU A 376 5.49 16.96 22.53
N LYS A 377 4.85 16.35 21.51
CA LYS A 377 4.99 14.93 21.23
C LYS A 377 6.39 14.66 20.67
N VAL A 378 6.88 13.44 20.91
CA VAL A 378 8.18 13.00 20.39
C VAL A 378 8.03 11.75 19.56
N GLY A 379 8.91 11.60 18.58
CA GLY A 379 8.92 10.48 17.66
C GLY A 379 10.32 10.10 17.22
N VAL A 380 10.44 8.90 16.65
CA VAL A 380 11.69 8.35 16.14
C VAL A 380 11.47 7.59 14.85
N THR A 381 12.52 7.44 14.07
CA THR A 381 12.54 6.53 12.93
C THR A 381 12.63 5.07 13.39
N ILE A 382 11.83 4.21 12.77
CA ILE A 382 11.89 2.75 12.91
C ILE A 382 11.90 2.11 11.52
N ARG A 383 12.39 0.87 11.42
CA ARG A 383 12.32 0.07 10.18
C ARG A 383 11.83 -1.35 10.44
N PRO A 384 11.21 -2.02 9.47
CA PRO A 384 10.69 -3.37 9.67
C PRO A 384 11.76 -4.46 9.64
N THR A 385 12.96 -4.11 9.22
CA THR A 385 14.12 -5.00 8.98
C THR A 385 15.08 -4.99 10.18
N GLN A 386 15.87 -6.04 10.28
CA GLN A 386 16.95 -6.16 11.27
C GLN A 386 18.21 -5.50 10.73
N VAL A 387 19.02 -4.92 11.63
CA VAL A 387 20.35 -4.39 11.32
C VAL A 387 21.36 -5.13 12.18
N TYR A 388 22.50 -5.47 11.60
CA TYR A 388 23.50 -6.32 12.24
C TYR A 388 24.91 -5.95 11.83
N PHE A 389 25.90 -6.28 12.65
CA PHE A 389 27.30 -6.12 12.27
C PHE A 389 27.74 -7.32 11.43
N ASP A 390 28.11 -7.07 10.17
CA ASP A 390 28.60 -8.10 9.26
C ASP A 390 30.11 -8.26 9.46
N GLU A 391 30.50 -9.34 10.13
CA GLU A 391 31.90 -9.65 10.44
C GLU A 391 32.77 -9.83 9.19
N GLY A 392 32.20 -10.28 8.08
CA GLY A 392 32.93 -10.44 6.82
C GLY A 392 33.21 -9.10 6.15
N LYS A 393 32.27 -8.15 6.25
CA LYS A 393 32.42 -6.78 5.70
C LYS A 393 33.05 -5.79 6.68
N LYS A 394 33.14 -6.16 7.97
CA LYS A 394 33.53 -5.26 9.06
C LYS A 394 32.70 -3.97 9.08
N ALA A 395 31.39 -4.10 8.82
CA ALA A 395 30.47 -2.97 8.72
C ALA A 395 29.06 -3.36 9.13
N TRP A 396 28.27 -2.38 9.59
CA TRP A 396 26.84 -2.58 9.78
C TRP A 396 26.14 -2.84 8.46
N SER A 397 25.26 -3.84 8.45
CA SER A 397 24.55 -4.34 7.29
C SER A 397 23.06 -4.42 7.54
N HIS A 398 22.30 -4.26 6.45
CA HIS A 398 20.86 -4.39 6.44
C HIS A 398 20.47 -5.86 6.23
N GLY A 399 19.56 -6.35 7.07
CA GLY A 399 18.98 -7.68 6.92
C GLY A 399 17.87 -7.69 5.88
N THR A 400 17.56 -8.89 5.37
CA THR A 400 16.45 -9.14 4.44
C THR A 400 15.08 -8.86 5.05
N GLY A 401 14.99 -8.80 6.39
CA GLY A 401 13.72 -8.68 7.12
C GLY A 401 13.24 -10.02 7.66
N SER A 402 13.73 -11.13 7.11
CA SER A 402 13.53 -12.45 7.68
C SER A 402 14.21 -12.58 9.05
N HIS A 403 13.75 -13.49 9.90
CA HIS A 403 14.36 -13.72 11.19
C HIS A 403 15.64 -14.51 11.05
N MET A 404 16.77 -13.87 11.34
CA MET A 404 18.11 -14.47 11.32
C MET A 404 18.71 -14.30 12.72
N PRO A 405 18.44 -15.24 13.66
CA PRO A 405 18.84 -15.11 15.06
C PRO A 405 20.35 -15.00 15.24
N GLU A 406 21.13 -15.64 14.37
CA GLU A 406 22.60 -15.58 14.38
C GLU A 406 23.15 -14.20 14.00
N ARG A 407 22.33 -13.35 13.36
CA ARG A 407 22.67 -11.98 12.99
C ARG A 407 22.10 -10.98 13.99
N ASN A 408 21.55 -11.41 15.12
CA ASN A 408 20.78 -10.54 16.00
C ASN A 408 21.60 -9.95 17.15
N PRO A 409 22.02 -8.68 17.08
CA PRO A 409 22.78 -8.05 18.15
C PRO A 409 21.98 -7.87 19.45
N LEU A 410 20.65 -7.98 19.40
CA LEU A 410 19.76 -7.84 20.56
C LEU A 410 19.31 -9.19 21.13
N SER A 411 19.81 -10.31 20.57
CA SER A 411 19.38 -11.67 20.93
C SER A 411 17.86 -11.84 20.94
N GLU A 412 17.14 -11.12 20.08
CA GLU A 412 15.69 -11.25 20.00
C GLU A 412 15.29 -12.62 19.49
N ASP A 413 14.37 -13.22 20.22
CA ASP A 413 13.75 -14.49 19.86
C ASP A 413 12.30 -14.26 19.39
N TYR A 414 11.98 -14.87 18.26
CA TYR A 414 10.63 -14.96 17.70
C TYR A 414 10.21 -16.42 17.50
N GLY A 415 10.94 -17.39 18.07
CA GLY A 415 10.73 -18.82 17.92
C GLY A 415 9.33 -19.29 18.33
N ALA A 416 8.67 -18.59 19.26
CA ALA A 416 7.26 -18.85 19.60
C ALA A 416 6.27 -18.62 18.44
N LEU A 417 6.69 -17.91 17.39
CA LEU A 417 5.92 -17.66 16.17
C LEU A 417 6.45 -18.49 14.99
N ALA A 418 7.53 -19.25 15.19
CA ALA A 418 8.14 -20.04 14.13
C ALA A 418 7.15 -21.13 13.70
N VAL A 419 7.01 -21.26 12.38
CA VAL A 419 6.24 -22.34 11.78
C VAL A 419 7.18 -23.54 11.64
N GLU A 420 6.75 -24.72 12.12
CA GLU A 420 7.54 -25.94 12.00
C GLU A 420 7.93 -26.21 10.54
N GLY A 421 9.18 -26.59 10.30
CA GLY A 421 9.72 -26.85 8.96
C GLY A 421 10.01 -25.60 8.13
N LEU A 422 9.53 -24.41 8.51
CA LEU A 422 9.74 -23.18 7.75
C LEU A 422 11.21 -22.73 7.83
N PRO A 423 11.92 -22.58 6.70
CA PRO A 423 13.25 -22.01 6.73
C PRO A 423 13.26 -20.57 7.29
N PRO A 424 14.31 -20.17 8.04
CA PRO A 424 14.40 -18.81 8.62
C PRO A 424 14.29 -17.68 7.59
N TRP A 425 14.71 -17.93 6.35
CA TRP A 425 14.65 -16.97 5.25
C TRP A 425 13.23 -16.78 4.63
N CYS A 426 12.26 -17.60 5.05
CA CYS A 426 10.83 -17.45 4.73
C CYS A 426 9.99 -16.94 5.91
N PHE A 427 10.61 -16.69 7.07
CA PHE A 427 9.95 -16.28 8.31
C PHE A 427 10.18 -14.79 8.59
N PHE A 428 9.13 -13.98 8.55
CA PHE A 428 9.19 -12.50 8.58
C PHE A 428 8.33 -11.92 9.72
N PRO A 429 8.85 -11.84 10.97
CA PRO A 429 8.12 -11.31 12.12
C PRO A 429 8.08 -9.76 12.12
N SER A 430 7.74 -9.16 10.98
CA SER A 430 7.83 -7.71 10.75
C SER A 430 6.94 -6.91 11.69
N ALA A 431 5.71 -7.40 11.94
CA ALA A 431 4.77 -6.71 12.82
C ALA A 431 5.28 -6.71 14.27
N GLU A 432 5.78 -7.84 14.76
CA GLU A 432 6.31 -8.01 16.11
C GLU A 432 7.57 -7.20 16.32
N ARG A 433 8.46 -7.18 15.32
CA ARG A 433 9.67 -6.37 15.36
C ARG A 433 9.35 -4.87 15.46
N LEU A 434 8.41 -4.39 14.65
CA LEU A 434 7.94 -3.00 14.74
C LEU A 434 7.32 -2.70 16.11
N CYS A 435 6.49 -3.60 16.65
CA CYS A 435 5.87 -3.42 17.96
C CYS A 435 6.90 -3.34 19.08
N ARG A 436 7.91 -4.22 19.11
CA ARG A 436 8.97 -4.15 20.14
C ARG A 436 9.77 -2.85 20.08
N LYS A 437 10.00 -2.30 18.87
CA LYS A 437 10.65 -0.98 18.70
C LYS A 437 9.77 0.15 19.24
N ILE A 438 8.48 0.12 18.93
CA ILE A 438 7.48 1.08 19.43
C ILE A 438 7.38 0.99 20.95
N GLU A 439 7.21 -0.19 21.52
CA GLU A 439 7.13 -0.44 22.97
C GLU A 439 8.33 0.12 23.71
N TYR A 440 9.54 -0.11 23.20
CA TYR A 440 10.75 0.42 23.77
C TYR A 440 10.75 1.96 23.79
N ALA A 441 10.52 2.60 22.64
CA ALA A 441 10.56 4.05 22.51
C ALA A 441 9.41 4.73 23.29
N LYS A 442 8.22 4.13 23.30
CA LYS A 442 7.09 4.54 24.14
C LYS A 442 7.46 4.51 25.61
N LYS A 443 7.98 3.38 26.08
CA LYS A 443 8.29 3.17 27.49
C LYS A 443 9.41 4.09 27.97
N ARG A 444 10.46 4.27 27.17
CA ARG A 444 11.65 5.03 27.57
C ARG A 444 11.49 6.54 27.40
N TRP A 445 10.91 6.97 26.28
CA TRP A 445 10.90 8.38 25.87
C TRP A 445 9.51 8.99 25.71
N GLY A 446 8.44 8.19 25.82
CA GLY A 446 7.07 8.66 25.59
C GLY A 446 6.76 8.88 24.11
N CYS A 447 7.48 8.23 23.19
CA CYS A 447 7.28 8.41 21.75
C CYS A 447 5.87 8.00 21.30
N THR A 448 5.23 8.80 20.46
CA THR A 448 3.90 8.51 19.88
C THR A 448 3.84 8.69 18.38
N ILE A 449 4.92 9.15 17.74
CA ILE A 449 5.00 9.39 16.30
C ILE A 449 6.16 8.55 15.74
N PHE A 450 5.89 7.75 14.70
CA PHE A 450 6.88 6.81 14.16
C PHE A 450 6.95 6.90 12.64
N TYR A 451 8.09 7.37 12.12
CA TYR A 451 8.43 7.24 10.70
C TYR A 451 8.94 5.83 10.43
N ILE A 452 8.36 5.14 9.45
CA ILE A 452 8.74 3.77 9.07
C ILE A 452 9.59 3.84 7.81
N ASP A 453 10.89 3.88 8.01
CA ASP A 453 11.90 3.96 6.95
C ASP A 453 11.94 2.67 6.13
N THR A 454 11.99 2.84 4.81
CA THR A 454 11.83 1.88 3.70
C THR A 454 10.55 1.05 3.69
N ASN A 455 9.89 0.90 4.84
CA ASN A 455 8.68 0.10 5.11
C ASN A 455 8.52 -1.17 4.26
N GLY A 456 9.61 -1.89 3.98
CA GLY A 456 9.65 -3.08 3.13
C GLY A 456 10.68 -4.11 3.58
N VAL A 457 10.68 -5.27 2.90
CA VAL A 457 11.54 -6.43 3.16
C VAL A 457 12.05 -7.01 1.84
N TYR A 458 13.18 -7.72 1.90
CA TYR A 458 13.65 -8.55 0.81
C TYR A 458 13.21 -9.99 1.05
N CYS A 459 12.38 -10.53 0.16
CA CYS A 459 11.86 -11.88 0.27
C CYS A 459 12.08 -12.67 -1.04
N PRO A 460 12.17 -14.01 -0.97
CA PRO A 460 12.26 -14.85 -2.15
C PRO A 460 10.95 -14.78 -2.95
N GLN A 461 11.05 -14.48 -4.24
CA GLN A 461 9.90 -14.37 -5.15
C GLN A 461 10.10 -15.21 -6.40
N GLY A 462 8.99 -15.76 -6.88
CA GLY A 462 8.92 -16.49 -8.15
C GLY A 462 9.61 -17.87 -8.11
N PRO A 463 9.54 -18.64 -9.22
CA PRO A 463 10.00 -20.03 -9.24
C PRO A 463 11.50 -20.23 -8.96
N LYS A 464 12.29 -19.16 -9.08
CA LYS A 464 13.73 -19.17 -8.80
C LYS A 464 14.07 -18.73 -7.36
N ALA A 465 13.06 -18.39 -6.56
CA ALA A 465 13.22 -17.84 -5.21
C ALA A 465 14.21 -16.66 -5.17
N ALA A 466 14.15 -15.78 -6.17
CA ALA A 466 15.04 -14.63 -6.24
C ALA A 466 14.67 -13.63 -5.15
N PHE A 467 15.65 -13.14 -4.39
CA PHE A 467 15.38 -12.13 -3.36
C PHE A 467 15.07 -10.79 -4.01
N GLU A 468 13.81 -10.39 -3.88
CA GLU A 468 13.30 -9.13 -4.41
C GLU A 468 12.74 -8.28 -3.27
N TRP A 469 12.90 -6.97 -3.40
CA TRP A 469 12.35 -6.02 -2.44
C TRP A 469 10.84 -5.89 -2.67
N MET A 470 10.08 -5.95 -1.58
CA MET A 470 8.64 -5.66 -1.56
C MET A 470 8.30 -4.77 -0.37
N LEU A 471 7.26 -3.96 -0.52
CA LEU A 471 6.68 -3.23 0.60
C LEU A 471 5.94 -4.17 1.55
N LEU A 472 5.90 -3.77 2.82
CA LEU A 472 5.09 -4.46 3.81
C LEU A 472 3.62 -4.41 3.43
N ASN A 473 2.97 -5.58 3.51
CA ASN A 473 1.54 -5.67 3.30
C ASN A 473 0.78 -4.93 4.42
N GLY A 474 -0.40 -4.40 4.12
CA GLY A 474 -1.24 -3.66 5.05
C GLY A 474 -1.66 -4.45 6.28
N CYS A 475 -1.72 -5.78 6.19
CA CYS A 475 -1.95 -6.65 7.36
C CYS A 475 -0.87 -6.49 8.45
N VAL A 476 0.37 -6.18 8.06
CA VAL A 476 1.46 -5.92 9.00
C VAL A 476 1.19 -4.63 9.77
N LEU A 477 0.86 -3.54 9.07
CA LEU A 477 0.55 -2.25 9.69
C LEU A 477 -0.73 -2.30 10.53
N ARG A 478 -1.75 -3.02 10.07
CA ARG A 478 -2.96 -3.30 10.84
C ARG A 478 -2.62 -3.91 12.20
N ARG A 479 -1.80 -4.97 12.22
CA ARG A 479 -1.40 -5.66 13.45
C ARG A 479 -0.57 -4.79 14.38
N VAL A 480 0.24 -3.88 13.83
CA VAL A 480 0.95 -2.87 14.64
C VAL A 480 -0.04 -1.88 15.26
N LYS A 481 -0.98 -1.36 14.46
CA LYS A 481 -1.97 -0.39 14.92
C LYS A 481 -2.97 -0.97 15.93
N GLU A 482 -3.36 -2.24 15.79
CA GLU A 482 -4.18 -2.96 16.77
C GLU A 482 -3.50 -3.08 18.14
N ARG A 483 -2.15 -3.22 18.18
CA ARG A 483 -1.36 -3.28 19.43
C ARG A 483 -0.99 -1.92 19.98
N HIS A 484 -0.90 -0.90 19.11
CA HIS A 484 -0.52 0.46 19.46
C HIS A 484 -1.52 1.45 18.83
N PRO A 485 -2.78 1.48 19.29
CA PRO A 485 -3.81 2.35 18.72
C PRO A 485 -3.49 3.84 18.94
N ASP A 486 -2.70 4.16 19.96
CA ASP A 486 -2.36 5.51 20.40
C ASP A 486 -1.15 6.13 19.68
N VAL A 487 -0.59 5.48 18.65
CA VAL A 487 0.56 6.01 17.90
C VAL A 487 0.19 6.40 16.47
N LEU A 488 0.92 7.38 15.93
CA LEU A 488 0.90 7.73 14.52
C LEU A 488 2.01 6.96 13.78
N LEU A 489 1.61 6.12 12.82
CA LEU A 489 2.51 5.41 11.92
C LEU A 489 2.62 6.18 10.60
N ILE A 490 3.83 6.38 10.10
CA ILE A 490 4.11 7.13 8.88
C ILE A 490 4.99 6.26 7.96
N PRO A 491 4.41 5.38 7.12
CA PRO A 491 5.17 4.62 6.14
C PRO A 491 5.76 5.52 5.06
N GLU A 492 7.03 5.31 4.70
CA GLU A 492 7.78 6.11 3.71
C GLU A 492 7.22 5.98 2.29
N LEU A 493 6.93 4.75 1.87
CA LEU A 493 6.59 4.39 0.49
C LEU A 493 5.18 3.79 0.40
N ASN A 494 4.44 4.17 -0.64
CA ASN A 494 3.08 3.67 -0.92
C ASN A 494 2.96 2.83 -2.18
N ARG A 495 4.06 2.58 -2.89
CA ARG A 495 4.04 1.86 -4.16
C ARG A 495 5.35 1.13 -4.41
N ASP A 496 5.22 -0.09 -4.92
CA ASP A 496 6.33 -0.87 -5.45
C ASP A 496 6.00 -1.44 -6.84
N SER A 497 6.81 -2.38 -7.31
CA SER A 497 6.60 -3.07 -8.59
C SER A 497 5.38 -4.01 -8.58
N LEU A 498 4.83 -4.32 -7.40
CA LEU A 498 3.74 -5.26 -7.22
C LEU A 498 2.39 -4.54 -7.17
N ALA A 499 2.26 -3.49 -6.35
CA ALA A 499 0.99 -2.81 -6.12
C ALA A 499 1.12 -1.37 -5.57
N SER A 500 -0.02 -0.67 -5.55
CA SER A 500 -0.24 0.47 -4.65
C SER A 500 -0.67 -0.07 -3.29
N HIS A 501 -0.16 0.52 -2.21
CA HIS A 501 -0.44 0.13 -0.83
C HIS A 501 -1.42 1.11 -0.17
N ASP A 502 -2.66 1.12 -0.67
CA ASP A 502 -3.69 2.07 -0.25
C ASP A 502 -4.12 1.86 1.22
N THR A 503 -3.91 0.66 1.76
CA THR A 503 -4.12 0.34 3.18
C THR A 503 -3.18 1.10 4.13
N ASN A 504 -2.09 1.71 3.64
CA ASN A 504 -1.25 2.60 4.45
C ASN A 504 -2.07 3.74 5.08
N TRP A 505 -3.05 4.28 4.35
CA TRP A 505 -3.94 5.33 4.85
C TRP A 505 -5.04 4.83 5.78
N ALA A 506 -5.30 3.51 5.83
CA ALA A 506 -6.21 2.93 6.81
C ALA A 506 -5.55 2.86 8.19
N TYR A 507 -4.24 2.64 8.26
CA TYR A 507 -3.53 2.32 9.50
C TYR A 507 -2.51 3.37 9.94
N GLY A 508 -2.21 4.35 9.08
CA GLY A 508 -1.28 5.44 9.34
C GLY A 508 -1.50 6.64 8.43
N ALA A 509 -0.50 7.51 8.37
CA ALA A 509 -0.46 8.66 7.49
C ALA A 509 0.70 8.50 6.51
N GLN A 510 0.39 8.26 5.24
CA GLN A 510 1.43 8.05 4.24
C GLN A 510 2.36 9.26 4.15
N TYR A 511 3.67 9.03 4.19
CA TYR A 511 4.67 10.04 3.89
C TYR A 511 4.57 10.46 2.42
N MET A 512 4.58 11.77 2.20
CA MET A 512 4.60 12.42 0.92
C MET A 512 5.68 13.50 0.96
N GLU A 513 6.25 13.82 -0.19
CA GLU A 513 7.28 14.85 -0.27
C GLU A 513 6.96 15.85 -1.37
N LEU A 514 6.95 17.13 -1.00
CA LEU A 514 6.55 18.21 -1.91
C LEU A 514 7.46 18.30 -3.14
N ASP A 515 8.77 18.09 -2.96
CA ASP A 515 9.76 18.11 -4.04
C ASP A 515 9.59 16.93 -5.01
N LEU A 516 8.97 15.84 -4.55
CA LEU A 516 8.62 14.66 -5.35
C LEU A 516 7.16 14.70 -5.83
N ASN A 517 6.55 15.89 -5.91
CA ASN A 517 5.17 16.11 -6.33
C ASN A 517 4.11 15.45 -5.40
N GLY A 518 4.46 15.19 -4.15
CA GLY A 518 3.54 14.73 -3.11
C GLY A 518 2.87 15.89 -2.40
N TYR A 519 1.62 16.19 -2.75
CA TYR A 519 0.93 17.40 -2.27
C TYR A 519 -0.06 17.18 -1.12
N GLY A 520 -0.31 15.94 -0.73
CA GLY A 520 -1.34 15.56 0.24
C GLY A 520 -1.99 14.23 -0.14
N THR A 521 -3.06 13.86 0.56
CA THR A 521 -3.75 12.59 0.32
C THR A 521 -4.45 12.58 -1.05
N PRO A 522 -4.24 11.57 -1.91
CA PRO A 522 -4.89 11.51 -3.21
C PRO A 522 -6.43 11.47 -3.10
N PRO A 523 -7.19 12.10 -4.02
CA PRO A 523 -8.65 12.09 -3.99
C PRO A 523 -9.27 10.69 -4.01
N GLY A 524 -8.69 9.75 -4.78
CA GLY A 524 -9.14 8.35 -4.82
C GLY A 524 -9.00 7.65 -3.47
N ILE A 525 -7.95 7.98 -2.71
CA ILE A 525 -7.77 7.49 -1.35
C ILE A 525 -8.83 8.08 -0.42
N ARG A 526 -9.22 9.35 -0.56
CA ARG A 526 -10.32 9.92 0.24
C ARG A 526 -11.68 9.33 -0.11
N GLN A 527 -11.89 8.89 -1.35
CA GLN A 527 -13.10 8.14 -1.72
C GLN A 527 -13.12 6.76 -1.04
N LEU A 528 -11.95 6.11 -0.93
CA LEU A 528 -11.80 4.85 -0.23
C LEU A 528 -11.89 5.04 1.29
N TYR A 529 -11.15 5.97 1.89
CA TYR A 529 -11.08 6.30 3.31
C TYR A 529 -11.30 7.81 3.51
N PRO A 530 -12.54 8.27 3.80
CA PRO A 530 -12.88 9.70 3.84
C PRO A 530 -12.05 10.56 4.79
N ASN A 531 -11.61 9.98 5.92
CA ASN A 531 -10.82 10.69 6.93
C ASN A 531 -9.30 10.44 6.79
N ALA A 532 -8.87 9.82 5.69
CA ALA A 532 -7.45 9.60 5.42
C ALA A 532 -6.72 10.93 5.24
N PHE A 533 -5.48 10.92 5.69
CA PHE A 533 -4.57 12.05 5.61
C PHE A 533 -3.13 11.56 5.44
N SER A 534 -2.27 12.44 4.95
CA SER A 534 -0.86 12.21 4.69
C SER A 534 -0.01 13.15 5.52
N LEU A 535 1.27 12.80 5.67
CA LEU A 535 2.30 13.69 6.17
C LEU A 535 3.11 14.20 4.98
N VAL A 536 3.04 15.50 4.70
CA VAL A 536 3.71 16.13 3.55
C VAL A 536 4.97 16.82 4.03
N ASN A 537 6.13 16.26 3.72
CA ASN A 537 7.41 16.94 3.93
C ASN A 537 7.58 18.07 2.91
N ILE A 538 7.69 19.28 3.43
CA ILE A 538 7.81 20.51 2.64
C ILE A 538 9.21 21.14 2.74
N ALA A 539 10.15 20.49 3.43
CA ALA A 539 11.45 21.08 3.79
C ALA A 539 12.26 21.58 2.60
N ASP A 540 12.19 20.87 1.47
CA ASP A 540 12.99 21.14 0.27
C ASP A 540 12.15 21.53 -0.96
N GLY A 541 10.83 21.31 -0.96
CA GLY A 541 9.97 21.61 -2.11
C GLY A 541 9.55 23.09 -2.24
N PRO A 542 8.89 23.48 -3.34
CA PRO A 542 8.49 24.87 -3.60
C PRO A 542 7.21 25.28 -2.85
N ILE A 543 7.34 25.65 -1.57
CA ILE A 543 6.20 25.92 -0.67
C ILE A 543 5.34 27.11 -1.11
N GLU A 544 5.95 28.18 -1.60
CA GLU A 544 5.25 29.40 -2.03
C GLU A 544 4.46 29.17 -3.31
N GLU A 545 5.06 28.47 -4.29
CA GLU A 545 4.40 28.14 -5.56
C GLU A 545 3.22 27.18 -5.37
N LYS A 546 3.30 26.31 -4.35
CA LYS A 546 2.29 25.29 -4.04
C LYS A 546 1.39 25.66 -2.88
N ARG A 547 1.43 26.93 -2.44
CA ARG A 547 0.73 27.40 -1.23
C ARG A 547 -0.76 27.05 -1.23
N ASP A 548 -1.49 27.35 -2.31
CA ASP A 548 -2.93 27.07 -2.39
C ASP A 548 -3.25 25.58 -2.25
N VAL A 549 -2.42 24.73 -2.86
CA VAL A 549 -2.56 23.27 -2.78
C VAL A 549 -2.30 22.79 -1.35
N LEU A 550 -1.28 23.33 -0.68
CA LEU A 550 -0.95 22.99 0.71
C LEU A 550 -1.99 23.49 1.70
N VAL A 551 -2.55 24.69 1.50
CA VAL A 551 -3.69 25.20 2.28
C VAL A 551 -4.87 24.24 2.15
N GLN A 552 -5.18 23.78 0.93
CA GLN A 552 -6.27 22.82 0.74
C GLN A 552 -5.96 21.45 1.35
N ALA A 553 -4.71 20.98 1.29
CA ALA A 553 -4.29 19.75 1.94
C ALA A 553 -4.50 19.81 3.46
N VAL A 554 -4.08 20.90 4.10
CA VAL A 554 -4.28 21.14 5.54
C VAL A 554 -5.77 21.26 5.89
N ARG A 555 -6.58 21.95 5.07
CA ARG A 555 -8.05 21.98 5.24
C ARG A 555 -8.66 20.59 5.22
N ASN A 556 -8.11 19.71 4.38
CA ASN A 556 -8.55 18.33 4.26
C ASN A 556 -7.88 17.38 5.29
N GLY A 557 -7.15 17.91 6.27
CA GLY A 557 -6.57 17.16 7.40
C GLY A 557 -5.16 16.61 7.19
N ASP A 558 -4.50 16.89 6.05
CA ASP A 558 -3.09 16.53 5.86
C ASP A 558 -2.19 17.32 6.82
N ILE A 559 -1.10 16.69 7.26
CA ILE A 559 -0.12 17.28 8.18
C ILE A 559 1.09 17.72 7.38
N LEU A 560 1.56 18.95 7.59
CA LEU A 560 2.83 19.42 7.04
C LEU A 560 4.00 19.07 7.96
N MET A 561 5.10 18.61 7.36
CA MET A 561 6.38 18.40 8.04
C MET A 561 7.41 19.42 7.59
N ALA A 562 8.02 20.11 8.55
CA ALA A 562 9.01 21.17 8.32
C ALA A 562 10.29 20.93 9.13
N ARG A 563 11.35 21.71 8.87
CA ARG A 563 12.61 21.61 9.61
C ARG A 563 12.42 22.15 11.04
N GLY A 564 12.54 21.27 12.03
CA GLY A 564 12.37 21.60 13.44
C GLY A 564 13.66 21.83 14.21
N TRP A 565 14.84 21.54 13.63
CA TRP A 565 16.12 21.57 14.36
C TRP A 565 16.83 22.92 14.40
N PHE A 566 16.33 23.93 13.68
CA PHE A 566 16.78 25.32 13.72
C PHE A 566 15.65 26.27 13.34
N ALA A 567 15.86 27.58 13.52
CA ALA A 567 14.92 28.61 13.09
C ALA A 567 15.00 28.80 11.56
N ASP A 568 14.32 27.94 10.81
CA ASP A 568 14.18 28.09 9.36
C ASP A 568 13.18 29.22 9.07
N GLY A 569 13.57 30.18 8.21
CA GLY A 569 12.68 31.28 7.80
C GLY A 569 11.39 30.78 7.16
N ARG A 570 11.41 29.57 6.59
CA ARG A 570 10.23 28.90 6.00
C ARG A 570 9.19 28.51 7.05
N ASN A 571 9.53 28.41 8.34
CA ASN A 571 8.60 28.03 9.40
C ASN A 571 7.45 29.04 9.57
N ALA A 572 7.70 30.33 9.29
CA ALA A 572 6.65 31.35 9.28
C ALA A 572 5.61 31.10 8.17
N ILE A 573 6.03 30.59 7.02
CA ILE A 573 5.15 30.26 5.90
C ILE A 573 4.24 29.09 6.28
N VAL A 574 4.79 28.06 6.94
CA VAL A 574 4.03 26.91 7.46
C VAL A 574 2.91 27.39 8.37
N LYS A 575 3.23 28.23 9.36
CA LYS A 575 2.23 28.80 10.26
C LYS A 575 1.14 29.55 9.50
N SER A 576 1.51 30.38 8.52
CA SER A 576 0.56 31.14 7.70
C SER A 576 -0.40 30.26 6.90
N ILE A 577 0.06 29.08 6.45
CA ILE A 577 -0.77 28.10 5.74
C ILE A 577 -1.86 27.55 6.66
N TYR A 578 -1.50 27.22 7.91
CA TYR A 578 -2.47 26.71 8.89
C TYR A 578 -3.46 27.78 9.34
N GLU A 579 -2.99 29.01 9.53
CA GLU A 579 -3.86 30.15 9.86
C GLU A 579 -4.88 30.40 8.74
N GLU A 580 -4.47 30.36 7.48
CA GLU A 580 -5.38 30.51 6.34
C GLU A 580 -6.32 29.31 6.16
N ALA A 581 -5.84 28.10 6.38
CA ALA A 581 -6.65 26.90 6.35
C ALA A 581 -7.77 26.97 7.41
N ALA A 582 -7.47 27.52 8.59
CA ALA A 582 -8.42 27.70 9.69
C ALA A 582 -9.39 28.89 9.48
N ALA A 583 -8.95 29.96 8.81
CA ALA A 583 -9.74 31.19 8.65
C ALA A 583 -10.88 31.08 7.63
N THR A 584 -10.81 30.14 6.69
CA THR A 584 -11.82 29.97 5.63
C THR A 584 -12.51 28.61 5.81
N PRO A 585 -13.84 28.56 5.98
CA PRO A 585 -14.57 27.29 6.02
C PRO A 585 -14.27 26.46 4.75
N PRO A 586 -14.24 25.12 4.84
CA PRO A 586 -14.09 24.29 3.65
C PRO A 586 -15.17 24.65 2.63
N ALA A 587 -14.77 24.92 1.39
CA ALA A 587 -15.71 25.14 0.29
C ALA A 587 -16.62 23.89 0.16
N PRO A 588 -17.94 24.09 -0.04
CA PRO A 588 -18.91 22.99 -0.09
C PRO A 588 -18.65 21.98 -1.21
#